data_AF-A0A4Y8CK87-F1
#
_entry.id   AF-A0A4Y8CK87-F1
#
_cell.length_a   1.000
_cell.length_b   1.000
_cell.length_c   1.000
_cell.angle_alpha   90.00
_cell.angle_beta   90.00
_cell.angle_gamma   90.00
#
_symmetry.space_group_name_H-M   'P 1'
#
loop_
_entity.id
_entity.type
_entity.pdbx_description
1 polymer ?
#
loop_
_entity_poly.entity_id
_entity_poly.type
_entity_poly.pdbx_seq_one_letter_code
_entity_poly.pdbx_strand_id
1 'polypeptide(L)'
;MAIYSSVPPPSQQAPGLAGPDIEAWTVSALESLNVSPTARGTGVTLSIPLEQDELPKDATPSRPIAYKPRKELLKRDSQKHRETLLRGKEGSRRRQRWENDHLLHVPNAQPPLPSDWEVRPTYPVHHVPYYLAPLWDAGVRHRAEEIAAEKKLVKARKAGSCEERGRVPQDLRQKLKKSKGAKSLLQDLEEEVRKFVQEYEGKQKILG
;
A
#
# COMPACT_ATOMS: atom_id res chain seq x y z
N MET A 1 22.92 3.38 -62.42
CA MET A 1 23.45 2.02 -62.26
C MET A 1 23.02 1.52 -60.89
N ALA A 2 22.13 0.53 -60.85
CA ALA A 2 21.57 -0.03 -59.62
C ALA A 2 22.47 -1.17 -59.15
N ILE A 3 23.06 -1.06 -57.96
CA ILE A 3 23.82 -2.13 -57.33
C ILE A 3 22.88 -2.80 -56.33
N TYR A 4 22.21 -3.86 -56.79
CA TYR A 4 21.39 -4.73 -55.95
C TYR A 4 22.33 -5.59 -55.09
N SER A 5 22.42 -5.32 -53.78
CA SER A 5 23.09 -6.21 -52.83
C SER A 5 22.12 -7.30 -52.40
N SER A 6 22.28 -8.51 -52.95
CA SER A 6 21.58 -9.70 -52.45
C SER A 6 22.34 -10.24 -51.23
N VAL A 7 22.01 -9.74 -50.04
CA VAL A 7 22.42 -10.36 -48.78
C VAL A 7 21.16 -10.91 -48.12
N PRO A 8 21.00 -12.25 -47.97
CA PRO A 8 19.86 -12.81 -47.26
C PRO A 8 19.94 -12.47 -45.77
N PRO A 9 18.80 -12.19 -45.10
CA PRO A 9 18.79 -11.94 -43.67
C PRO A 9 19.27 -13.19 -42.91
N PRO A 10 19.98 -13.05 -41.78
CA PRO A 10 20.27 -14.19 -40.93
C PRO A 10 18.95 -14.82 -40.50
N SER A 11 18.81 -16.10 -40.75
CA SER A 11 17.76 -16.93 -40.18
C SER A 11 17.79 -16.78 -38.66
N GLN A 12 16.90 -15.95 -38.12
CA GLN A 12 16.55 -16.01 -36.71
C GLN A 12 15.90 -17.36 -36.50
N GLN A 13 16.66 -18.33 -36.01
CA GLN A 13 16.09 -19.46 -35.29
C GLN A 13 15.35 -18.85 -34.10
N ALA A 14 14.02 -18.83 -34.19
CA ALA A 14 13.18 -18.75 -33.02
C ALA A 14 13.64 -19.88 -32.09
N PRO A 15 14.07 -19.62 -30.84
CA PRO A 15 14.09 -20.68 -29.85
C PRO A 15 12.64 -21.17 -29.78
N GLY A 16 12.44 -22.42 -30.21
CA GLY A 16 11.17 -23.08 -30.10
C GLY A 16 10.66 -22.92 -28.67
N LEU A 17 9.36 -22.68 -28.58
CA LEU A 17 8.56 -22.87 -27.38
C LEU A 17 8.68 -24.33 -26.91
N ALA A 18 9.81 -24.70 -26.35
CA ALA A 18 9.87 -25.70 -25.31
C ALA A 18 9.72 -24.91 -24.01
N GLY A 19 8.49 -24.83 -23.51
CA GLY A 19 8.33 -24.56 -22.08
C GLY A 19 9.22 -25.52 -21.30
N PRO A 20 9.71 -25.14 -20.10
CA PRO A 20 10.55 -26.04 -19.31
C PRO A 20 9.88 -27.41 -19.28
N ASP A 21 10.60 -28.44 -19.71
CA ASP A 21 10.11 -29.82 -19.75
C ASP A 21 9.64 -30.17 -18.34
N ILE A 22 8.33 -30.04 -18.12
CA ILE A 22 7.71 -30.10 -16.81
C ILE A 22 7.93 -31.50 -16.26
N GLU A 23 7.93 -32.50 -17.14
CA GLU A 23 8.15 -33.89 -16.78
C GLU A 23 9.61 -34.11 -16.34
N ALA A 24 10.60 -33.59 -17.07
CA ALA A 24 11.99 -33.68 -16.64
C ALA A 24 12.28 -32.87 -15.36
N TRP A 25 11.70 -31.66 -15.24
CA TRP A 25 11.85 -30.83 -14.04
C TRP A 25 11.18 -31.45 -12.82
N THR A 26 9.99 -32.04 -12.97
CA THR A 26 9.29 -32.71 -11.86
C THR A 26 10.02 -33.98 -11.44
N VAL A 27 10.55 -34.77 -12.38
CA VAL A 27 11.37 -35.96 -12.05
C VAL A 27 12.62 -35.55 -11.28
N SER A 28 13.33 -34.53 -11.73
CA SER A 28 14.54 -34.04 -11.05
C SER A 28 14.24 -33.41 -9.68
N ALA A 29 13.13 -32.70 -9.54
CA ALA A 29 12.67 -32.17 -8.26
C ALA A 29 12.30 -33.28 -7.27
N LEU A 30 11.58 -34.31 -7.71
CA LEU A 30 11.24 -35.47 -6.88
C LEU A 30 12.48 -36.27 -6.46
N GLU A 31 13.44 -36.44 -7.37
CA GLU A 31 14.72 -37.10 -7.09
C GLU A 31 15.58 -36.31 -6.09
N SER A 32 15.64 -34.97 -6.22
CA SER A 32 16.34 -34.10 -5.27
C SER A 32 15.75 -34.13 -3.85
N LEU A 33 14.47 -34.45 -3.74
CA LEU A 33 13.75 -34.62 -2.47
C LEU A 33 13.81 -36.06 -1.93
N ASN A 34 14.56 -36.97 -2.59
CA ASN A 34 14.60 -38.41 -2.30
C ASN A 34 13.20 -39.06 -2.30
N VAL A 35 12.29 -38.54 -3.13
CA VAL A 35 10.94 -39.10 -3.30
C VAL A 35 10.95 -39.93 -4.58
N SER A 36 11.12 -41.25 -4.45
CA SER A 36 10.99 -42.15 -5.60
C SER A 36 9.55 -42.12 -6.14
N PRO A 37 9.32 -42.07 -7.48
CA PRO A 37 7.98 -42.00 -8.07
C PRO A 37 7.12 -43.25 -7.79
N THR A 38 7.73 -44.33 -7.31
CA THR A 38 7.08 -45.57 -6.86
C THR A 38 7.42 -45.89 -5.41
N ALA A 39 7.22 -44.94 -4.49
CA ALA A 39 7.38 -45.19 -3.06
C ALA A 39 6.14 -45.88 -2.45
N ARG A 40 5.97 -47.19 -2.68
CA ARG A 40 5.23 -48.03 -1.71
C ARG A 40 6.18 -48.40 -0.58
N GLY A 41 6.05 -47.71 0.54
CA GLY A 41 6.61 -48.17 1.82
C GLY A 41 7.99 -47.61 2.15
N THR A 42 8.04 -46.36 2.61
CA THR A 42 8.78 -45.93 3.81
C THR A 42 8.56 -44.42 3.95
N GLY A 43 7.53 -44.07 4.71
CA GLY A 43 7.06 -42.72 4.93
C GLY A 43 5.67 -42.90 5.51
N VAL A 44 5.40 -42.27 6.65
CA VAL A 44 4.11 -42.35 7.34
C VAL A 44 2.98 -42.24 6.32
N THR A 45 2.28 -43.35 6.07
CA THR A 45 1.11 -43.37 5.20
C THR A 45 0.01 -42.62 5.92
N LEU A 46 -0.09 -41.31 5.68
CA LEU A 46 -1.25 -40.53 6.07
C LEU A 46 -2.40 -40.94 5.14
N SER A 47 -3.00 -42.11 5.39
CA SER A 47 -4.31 -42.42 4.83
C SER A 47 -5.30 -41.54 5.58
N ILE A 48 -5.69 -40.41 4.97
CA ILE A 48 -6.83 -39.64 5.46
C ILE A 48 -8.05 -40.54 5.21
N PRO A 49 -8.66 -41.15 6.23
CA PRO A 49 -9.85 -41.95 6.02
C PRO A 49 -10.95 -40.98 5.61
N LEU A 50 -11.56 -41.20 4.45
CA LEU A 50 -12.84 -40.59 4.14
C LEU A 50 -13.85 -41.29 5.05
N GLU A 51 -14.14 -40.72 6.22
CA GLU A 51 -15.18 -41.21 7.12
C GLU A 51 -16.52 -41.15 6.38
N GLN A 52 -17.04 -42.33 6.02
CA GLN A 52 -18.44 -42.53 5.71
C GLN A 52 -19.21 -42.47 7.02
N ASP A 53 -20.15 -41.54 7.13
CA ASP A 53 -21.12 -41.45 8.22
C ASP A 53 -22.08 -42.65 8.15
N GLU A 54 -21.61 -43.83 8.55
CA GLU A 54 -22.46 -44.98 8.78
C GLU A 54 -23.00 -44.91 10.22
N LEU A 55 -24.26 -44.49 10.35
CA LEU A 55 -25.03 -44.62 11.59
C LEU A 55 -25.03 -46.09 12.03
N PRO A 56 -24.69 -46.43 13.29
CA PRO A 56 -24.66 -47.82 13.70
C PRO A 56 -26.10 -48.35 13.80
N LYS A 57 -26.45 -49.23 12.87
CA LYS A 57 -27.57 -50.15 13.01
C LYS A 57 -27.08 -51.37 13.81
N ASP A 58 -27.83 -51.65 14.87
CA ASP A 58 -27.98 -52.93 15.56
C ASP A 58 -26.73 -53.58 16.17
N ALA A 59 -26.49 -53.29 17.45
CA ALA A 59 -25.74 -54.18 18.34
C ALA A 59 -26.51 -54.40 19.64
N THR A 60 -26.89 -55.64 19.88
CA THR A 60 -27.54 -56.18 21.09
C THR A 60 -26.83 -55.80 22.39
N PRO A 61 -27.54 -55.61 23.53
CA PRO A 61 -26.93 -55.15 24.76
C PRO A 61 -26.23 -56.30 25.51
N SER A 62 -24.89 -56.30 25.53
CA SER A 62 -24.09 -57.13 26.43
C SER A 62 -23.19 -56.26 27.29
N ARG A 63 -23.62 -56.09 28.55
CA ARG A 63 -22.87 -55.68 29.77
C ARG A 63 -22.29 -54.25 29.85
N PRO A 64 -22.47 -53.54 30.98
CA PRO A 64 -21.97 -52.18 31.15
C PRO A 64 -20.50 -52.19 31.57
N ILE A 65 -19.59 -52.08 30.61
CA ILE A 65 -18.25 -51.57 30.88
C ILE A 65 -18.36 -50.05 30.84
N ALA A 66 -17.90 -49.36 31.89
CA ALA A 66 -17.93 -47.90 31.98
C ALA A 66 -17.00 -47.28 30.94
N TYR A 67 -17.49 -47.17 29.70
CA TYR A 67 -16.84 -46.43 28.64
C TYR A 67 -16.96 -44.95 28.96
N LYS A 68 -15.82 -44.27 29.18
CA LYS A 68 -15.80 -42.81 29.13
C LYS A 68 -16.40 -42.40 27.77
N PRO A 69 -17.34 -41.44 27.72
CA PRO A 69 -17.94 -41.03 26.46
C PRO A 69 -16.82 -40.65 25.49
N ARG A 70 -16.80 -41.31 24.33
CA ARG A 70 -15.88 -41.02 23.23
C ARG A 70 -16.05 -39.54 22.94
N LYS A 71 -15.00 -38.73 23.09
CA LYS A 71 -15.03 -37.30 22.75
C LYS A 71 -15.55 -37.21 21.32
N GLU A 72 -16.68 -36.54 21.10
CA GLU A 72 -17.19 -36.34 19.75
C GLU A 72 -16.09 -35.69 18.92
N LEU A 73 -15.90 -36.21 17.71
CA LEU A 73 -14.95 -35.64 16.76
C LEU A 73 -15.28 -34.15 16.63
N LEU A 74 -14.31 -33.30 16.98
CA LEU A 74 -14.45 -31.85 16.91
C LEU A 74 -14.95 -31.50 15.51
N LYS A 75 -16.23 -31.14 15.43
CA LYS A 75 -16.83 -30.63 14.20
C LYS A 75 -15.92 -29.51 13.70
N ARG A 76 -15.84 -29.36 12.38
CA ARG A 76 -14.99 -28.41 11.65
C ARG A 76 -15.37 -26.94 11.90
N ASP A 77 -15.81 -26.62 13.10
CA ASP A 77 -16.21 -25.34 13.62
C ASP A 77 -15.01 -24.40 13.75
N SER A 78 -13.78 -24.89 13.64
CA SER A 78 -12.59 -24.04 13.54
C SER A 78 -12.60 -23.16 12.29
N GLN A 79 -13.17 -23.62 11.17
CA GLN A 79 -13.34 -22.79 9.97
C GLN A 79 -14.41 -21.73 10.18
N LYS A 80 -15.58 -22.11 10.72
CA LYS A 80 -16.65 -21.16 11.05
C LYS A 80 -16.20 -20.14 12.11
N HIS A 81 -15.41 -20.56 13.09
CA HIS A 81 -14.84 -19.67 14.10
C HIS A 81 -13.79 -18.72 13.49
N ARG A 82 -12.91 -19.23 12.62
CA ARG A 82 -11.94 -18.41 11.88
C ARG A 82 -12.64 -17.37 11.01
N GLU A 83 -13.67 -17.78 10.27
CA GLU A 83 -14.46 -16.88 9.43
C GLU A 83 -15.24 -15.86 10.26
N THR A 84 -15.83 -16.26 11.38
CA THR A 84 -16.53 -15.32 12.28
C THR A 84 -15.58 -14.38 13.01
N LEU A 85 -14.34 -14.76 13.29
CA LEU A 85 -13.30 -13.85 13.81
C LEU A 85 -12.85 -12.84 12.76
N LEU A 86 -12.72 -13.26 11.50
CA LEU A 86 -12.32 -12.39 10.38
C LEU A 86 -13.47 -11.45 9.97
N ARG A 87 -14.66 -11.99 9.70
CA ARG A 87 -15.85 -11.26 9.23
C ARG A 87 -16.60 -10.55 10.36
N GLY A 88 -16.65 -11.15 11.55
CA GLY A 88 -17.55 -10.74 12.63
C GLY A 88 -18.93 -11.41 12.56
N LYS A 89 -19.76 -11.19 13.59
CA LYS A 89 -21.14 -11.71 13.65
C LYS A 89 -22.08 -10.95 12.72
N GLU A 90 -23.07 -11.64 12.16
CA GLU A 90 -24.20 -11.05 11.40
C GLU A 90 -24.79 -9.82 12.09
N GLY A 91 -25.01 -8.74 11.35
CA GLY A 91 -25.58 -7.49 11.87
C GLY A 91 -24.65 -6.67 12.77
N SER A 92 -23.44 -7.14 13.08
CA SER A 92 -22.45 -6.32 13.81
C SER A 92 -21.87 -5.24 12.91
N ARG A 93 -21.56 -4.06 13.47
CA ARG A 93 -20.81 -3.00 12.78
C ARG A 93 -19.47 -3.50 12.24
N ARG A 94 -18.82 -4.45 12.91
CA ARG A 94 -17.58 -5.07 12.44
C ARG A 94 -17.80 -5.81 11.12
N ARG A 95 -18.92 -6.55 11.00
CA ARG A 95 -19.28 -7.26 9.78
C ARG A 95 -19.72 -6.32 8.67
N GLN A 96 -20.48 -5.28 8.97
CA GLN A 96 -20.82 -4.25 7.98
C GLN A 96 -19.57 -3.58 7.40
N ARG A 97 -18.55 -3.28 8.23
CA ARG A 97 -17.26 -2.77 7.75
C ARG A 97 -16.55 -3.79 6.88
N TRP A 98 -16.47 -5.05 7.34
CA TRP A 98 -15.83 -6.11 6.58
C TRP A 98 -16.51 -6.35 5.21
N GLU A 99 -17.84 -6.37 5.17
CA GLU A 99 -18.63 -6.52 3.93
C GLU A 99 -18.45 -5.34 2.98
N ASN A 100 -18.33 -4.12 3.52
CA ASN A 100 -18.04 -2.92 2.74
C ASN A 100 -16.61 -2.95 2.18
N ASP A 101 -15.62 -3.31 3.01
CA ASP A 101 -14.21 -3.44 2.59
C ASP A 101 -14.03 -4.49 1.47
N HIS A 102 -14.84 -5.55 1.46
CA HIS A 102 -14.82 -6.61 0.44
C HIS A 102 -15.81 -6.37 -0.70
N LEU A 103 -16.55 -5.26 -0.68
CA LEU A 103 -17.50 -4.84 -1.72
C LEU A 103 -18.54 -5.92 -2.09
N LEU A 104 -18.93 -6.79 -1.16
CA LEU A 104 -19.74 -7.99 -1.45
C LEU A 104 -21.13 -7.70 -2.04
N HIS A 105 -21.69 -6.53 -1.76
CA HIS A 105 -23.04 -6.13 -2.18
C HIS A 105 -23.04 -5.12 -3.33
N VAL A 106 -21.87 -4.78 -3.88
CA VAL A 106 -21.74 -3.78 -4.95
C VAL A 106 -21.86 -4.50 -6.30
N PRO A 107 -22.89 -4.21 -7.13
CA PRO A 107 -23.15 -4.96 -8.36
C PRO A 107 -22.03 -4.82 -9.41
N ASN A 108 -21.26 -3.75 -9.32
CA ASN A 108 -20.16 -3.45 -10.24
C ASN A 108 -18.78 -3.73 -9.62
N ALA A 109 -18.72 -4.48 -8.51
CA ALA A 109 -17.46 -4.88 -7.93
C ALA A 109 -16.78 -5.91 -8.84
N GLN A 110 -15.78 -5.45 -9.59
CA GLN A 110 -14.91 -6.32 -10.35
C GLN A 110 -13.62 -6.56 -9.55
N PRO A 111 -13.24 -7.82 -9.28
CA PRO A 111 -11.95 -8.10 -8.68
C PRO A 111 -10.83 -7.63 -9.62
N PRO A 112 -9.68 -7.21 -9.09
CA PRO A 112 -8.57 -6.78 -9.94
C PRO A 112 -8.19 -7.92 -10.88
N LEU A 113 -8.15 -7.60 -12.17
CA LEU A 113 -7.72 -8.54 -13.19
C LEU A 113 -6.23 -8.81 -13.03
N PRO A 114 -5.70 -9.97 -13.49
CA PRO A 114 -4.26 -10.19 -13.56
C PRO A 114 -3.51 -9.06 -14.30
N SER A 115 -4.17 -8.43 -15.27
CA SER A 115 -3.66 -7.26 -16.01
C SER A 115 -3.42 -6.02 -15.16
N ASP A 116 -4.14 -5.88 -14.05
CA ASP A 116 -4.02 -4.74 -13.12
C ASP A 116 -2.77 -4.88 -12.24
N TRP A 117 -2.25 -6.11 -12.11
CA TRP A 117 -0.99 -6.39 -11.43
C TRP A 117 0.23 -6.27 -12.34
N GLU A 118 0.02 -6.11 -13.66
CA GLU A 118 1.11 -5.83 -14.58
C GLU A 118 1.71 -4.45 -14.27
N VAL A 119 3.03 -4.38 -14.12
CA VAL A 119 3.74 -3.12 -13.92
C VAL A 119 3.70 -2.33 -15.23
N ARG A 120 2.63 -1.54 -15.41
CA ARG A 120 2.44 -0.64 -16.55
C ARG A 120 2.27 0.80 -16.06
N PRO A 121 2.76 1.80 -16.82
CA PRO A 121 2.48 3.19 -16.51
C PRO A 121 0.98 3.44 -16.40
N THR A 122 0.52 4.03 -15.30
CA THR A 122 -0.89 4.41 -15.10
C THR A 122 -1.28 5.65 -15.93
N TYR A 123 -0.30 6.31 -16.54
CA TYR A 123 -0.48 7.50 -17.37
C TYR A 123 -0.33 7.15 -18.86
N PRO A 124 -0.98 7.91 -19.76
CA PRO A 124 -0.83 7.70 -21.20
C PRO A 124 0.64 7.89 -21.60
N VAL A 125 1.22 6.85 -22.21
CA VAL A 125 2.59 6.89 -22.71
C VAL A 125 2.57 7.53 -24.10
N HIS A 126 3.08 8.76 -24.19
CA HIS A 126 3.27 9.45 -25.46
C HIS A 126 4.69 9.19 -25.97
N HIS A 127 4.82 8.53 -27.12
CA HIS A 127 6.11 8.32 -27.77
C HIS A 127 6.52 9.59 -28.53
N VAL A 128 7.41 10.38 -27.93
CA VAL A 128 7.99 11.57 -28.56
C VAL A 128 9.31 11.16 -29.23
N PRO A 129 9.47 11.33 -30.55
CA PRO A 129 10.73 11.05 -31.22
C PRO A 129 11.90 11.84 -30.62
N TYR A 130 13.05 11.18 -30.43
CA TYR A 130 14.18 11.75 -29.70
C TYR A 130 14.73 13.04 -30.32
N TYR A 131 14.64 13.21 -31.64
CA TYR A 131 15.10 14.44 -32.31
C TYR A 131 14.32 15.70 -31.88
N LEU A 132 13.12 15.55 -31.30
CA LEU A 132 12.33 16.66 -30.74
C LEU A 132 12.65 16.95 -29.27
N ALA A 133 13.40 16.08 -28.59
CA ALA A 133 13.76 16.25 -27.19
C ALA A 133 14.42 17.62 -26.90
N PRO A 134 15.36 18.13 -27.73
CA PRO A 134 15.96 19.44 -27.48
C PRO A 134 14.96 20.60 -27.50
N LEU A 135 13.93 20.53 -28.36
CA LEU A 135 12.88 21.56 -28.44
C LEU A 135 11.95 21.49 -27.22
N TRP A 136 11.65 20.26 -26.77
CA TRP A 136 10.87 20.04 -25.55
C TRP A 136 11.61 20.55 -24.31
N ASP A 137 12.89 20.21 -24.17
CA ASP A 137 13.73 20.66 -23.06
C ASP A 137 13.86 22.20 -23.05
N ALA A 138 13.99 22.83 -24.21
CA ALA A 138 13.97 24.29 -24.32
C ALA A 138 12.63 24.88 -23.83
N GLY A 139 11.49 24.29 -24.21
CA GLY A 139 10.16 24.74 -23.78
C GLY A 139 9.88 24.51 -22.28
N VAL A 140 10.27 23.36 -21.74
CA VAL A 140 10.14 23.06 -20.30
C VAL A 140 11.02 23.99 -19.47
N ARG A 141 12.25 24.26 -19.93
CA ARG A 141 13.16 25.20 -19.28
C ARG A 141 12.59 26.62 -19.28
N HIS A 142 12.03 27.09 -20.39
CA HIS A 142 11.40 28.41 -20.46
C HIS A 142 10.28 28.55 -19.42
N ARG A 143 9.37 27.57 -19.33
CA ARG A 143 8.29 27.58 -18.32
C ARG A 143 8.83 27.51 -16.90
N ALA A 144 9.88 26.72 -16.65
CA ALA A 144 10.51 26.63 -15.34
C ALA A 144 11.16 27.96 -14.95
N GLU A 145 11.78 28.66 -15.90
CA GLU A 145 12.37 29.98 -15.72
C GLU A 145 11.31 31.05 -15.46
N GLU A 146 10.19 31.03 -16.19
CA GLU A 146 9.01 31.89 -15.94
C GLU A 146 8.47 31.68 -14.52
N ILE A 147 8.19 30.43 -14.14
CA ILE A 147 7.70 30.09 -12.79
C ILE A 147 8.73 30.52 -11.72
N ALA A 148 10.02 30.33 -11.99
CA ALA A 148 11.07 30.75 -11.06
C ALA A 148 11.16 32.28 -10.95
N ALA A 149 11.00 33.01 -12.05
CA ALA A 149 10.96 34.47 -12.09
C ALA A 149 9.73 35.01 -11.33
N GLU A 150 8.54 34.45 -11.57
CA GLU A 150 7.33 34.78 -10.82
C GLU A 150 7.50 34.54 -9.32
N LYS A 151 8.04 33.38 -8.93
CA LYS A 151 8.34 33.07 -7.53
C LYS A 151 9.34 34.06 -6.92
N LYS A 152 10.37 34.49 -7.67
CA LYS A 152 11.33 35.51 -7.24
C LYS A 152 10.64 36.86 -7.05
N LEU A 153 9.76 37.27 -7.97
CA LEU A 153 8.99 38.51 -7.87
C LEU A 153 8.04 38.50 -6.67
N VAL A 154 7.31 37.41 -6.47
CA VAL A 154 6.43 37.24 -5.29
C VAL A 154 7.24 37.27 -4.00
N LYS A 155 8.40 36.62 -3.96
CA LYS A 155 9.31 36.67 -2.80
C LYS A 155 9.84 38.08 -2.54
N ALA A 156 10.21 38.82 -3.59
CA ALA A 156 10.67 40.21 -3.47
C ALA A 156 9.56 41.14 -2.98
N ARG A 157 8.33 41.01 -3.52
CA ARG A 157 7.15 41.76 -3.03
C ARG A 157 6.85 41.44 -1.57
N LYS A 158 6.94 40.16 -1.18
CA LYS A 158 6.72 39.73 0.20
C LYS A 158 7.83 40.21 1.16
N ALA A 159 9.07 40.30 0.68
CA ALA A 159 10.16 40.90 1.43
C ALA A 159 9.94 42.41 1.64
N GLY A 160 9.41 43.12 0.63
CA GLY A 160 9.02 44.53 0.76
C GLY A 160 7.84 44.79 1.72
N SER A 161 6.92 43.82 1.86
CA SER A 161 5.80 43.86 2.83
C SER A 161 6.21 43.40 4.25
N CYS A 162 7.46 42.94 4.45
CA CYS A 162 7.93 42.45 5.74
C CYS A 162 8.07 43.56 6.80
N GLU A 163 8.11 44.83 6.38
CA GLU A 163 8.14 46.01 7.25
C GLU A 163 6.73 46.56 7.56
N GLU A 164 5.67 45.78 7.34
CA GLU A 164 4.34 46.12 7.84
C GLU A 164 4.34 46.05 9.38
N ARG A 165 4.11 47.21 10.02
CA ARG A 165 3.95 47.34 11.48
C ARG A 165 3.05 46.22 12.02
N GLY A 166 3.62 45.35 12.87
CA GLY A 166 2.90 44.25 13.53
C GLY A 166 3.19 42.84 12.98
N ARG A 167 3.95 42.69 11.89
CA ARG A 167 4.36 41.37 11.41
C ARG A 167 5.57 40.83 12.19
N VAL A 168 5.40 39.70 12.86
CA VAL A 168 6.50 39.01 13.58
C VAL A 168 7.53 38.46 12.58
N PRO A 169 8.83 38.78 12.73
CA PRO A 169 9.90 38.24 11.89
C PRO A 169 9.88 36.71 11.83
N GLN A 170 10.10 36.16 10.64
CA GLN A 170 10.07 34.71 10.41
C GLN A 170 11.11 33.98 11.27
N ASP A 171 12.24 34.61 11.57
CA ASP A 171 13.31 34.05 12.41
C ASP A 171 12.86 33.87 13.86
N LEU A 172 12.12 34.84 14.42
CA LEU A 172 11.54 34.71 15.76
C LEU A 172 10.52 33.57 15.79
N ARG A 173 9.65 33.47 14.77
CA ARG A 173 8.68 32.38 14.64
C ARG A 173 9.36 31.01 14.54
N GLN A 174 10.48 30.90 13.82
CA GLN A 174 11.24 29.67 13.70
C GLN A 174 11.93 29.28 15.02
N LYS A 175 12.53 30.25 15.73
CA LYS A 175 13.12 30.03 17.05
C LYS A 175 12.06 29.53 18.04
N LEU A 176 10.90 30.18 18.07
CA LEU A 176 9.76 29.78 18.91
C LEU A 176 9.24 28.37 18.61
N LYS A 177 9.23 27.98 17.33
CA LYS A 177 8.83 26.62 16.92
C LYS A 177 9.83 25.55 17.39
N LYS A 178 11.13 25.88 17.43
CA LYS A 178 12.19 24.99 17.91
C LYS A 178 12.16 24.86 19.44
N SER A 179 11.98 25.97 20.14
CA SER A 179 11.81 26.00 21.61
C SER A 179 10.34 25.82 22.00
N LYS A 180 9.82 24.59 21.88
CA LYS A 180 8.45 24.24 22.33
C LYS A 180 8.29 24.61 23.83
N GLY A 181 7.61 25.72 24.13
CA GLY A 181 7.39 26.21 25.50
C GLY A 181 7.64 27.72 25.68
N ALA A 182 8.47 28.34 24.84
CA ALA A 182 8.76 29.78 24.92
C ALA A 182 7.63 30.69 24.39
N LYS A 183 6.55 30.10 23.85
CA LYS A 183 5.42 30.86 23.28
C LYS A 183 4.59 31.57 24.34
N SER A 184 4.29 30.90 25.46
CA SER A 184 3.53 31.53 26.56
C SER A 184 4.35 32.64 27.20
N LEU A 185 5.62 32.37 27.50
CA LEU A 185 6.54 33.38 28.05
C LEU A 185 6.65 34.63 27.16
N LEU A 186 6.74 34.47 25.85
CA LEU A 186 6.77 35.59 24.91
C LEU A 186 5.47 36.41 24.95
N GLN A 187 4.33 35.72 25.09
CA GLN A 187 3.02 36.37 25.19
C GLN A 187 2.90 37.17 26.49
N ASP A 188 3.31 36.60 27.62
CA ASP A 188 3.27 37.28 28.92
C ASP A 188 4.10 38.57 28.90
N LEU A 189 5.32 38.50 28.34
CA LEU A 189 6.19 39.68 28.15
C LEU A 189 5.58 40.71 27.19
N GLU A 190 4.93 40.26 26.11
CA GLU A 190 4.25 41.17 25.18
C GLU A 190 3.10 41.93 25.87
N GLU A 191 2.30 41.23 26.69
CA GLU A 191 1.20 41.82 27.43
C GLU A 191 1.67 42.85 28.45
N GLU A 192 2.77 42.58 29.17
CA GLU A 192 3.40 43.55 30.09
C GLU A 192 3.89 44.81 29.35
N VAL A 193 4.58 44.65 28.22
CA VAL A 193 5.07 45.78 27.41
C VAL A 193 3.90 46.60 26.87
N ARG A 194 2.82 45.97 26.40
CA ARG A 194 1.61 46.68 25.95
C ARG A 194 0.96 47.49 27.07
N LYS A 195 0.84 46.94 28.27
CA LYS A 195 0.33 47.66 29.45
C LYS A 195 1.21 48.86 29.79
N PHE A 196 2.53 48.67 29.82
CA PHE A 196 3.49 49.76 30.08
C PHE A 196 3.35 50.91 29.07
N VAL A 197 3.27 50.60 27.77
CA VAL A 197 3.10 51.61 26.72
C VAL A 197 1.77 52.35 26.87
N GLN A 198 0.66 51.65 27.15
CA GLN A 198 -0.64 52.28 27.40
C GLN A 198 -0.62 53.23 28.60
N GLU A 199 -0.01 52.81 29.71
CA GLU A 199 0.16 53.65 30.90
C GLU A 199 1.05 54.86 30.62
N TYR A 200 2.11 54.68 29.84
CA TYR A 200 3.02 55.75 29.47
C TYR A 200 2.34 56.78 28.56
N GLU A 201 1.63 56.33 27.52
CA GLU A 201 0.84 57.21 26.65
C GLU A 201 -0.26 57.94 27.43
N GLY A 202 -0.91 57.27 28.38
CA GLY A 202 -1.88 57.89 29.28
C GLY A 202 -1.26 58.99 30.15
N LYS A 203 -0.09 58.73 30.75
CA LYS A 203 0.67 59.72 31.53
C LYS A 203 1.11 60.91 30.69
N GLN A 204 1.58 60.68 29.46
CA GLN A 204 1.98 61.75 28.54
C GLN A 204 0.79 62.66 28.14
N LYS A 205 -0.39 62.09 27.92
CA LYS A 205 -1.63 62.86 27.61
C LYS A 205 -2.17 63.67 28.79
N ILE A 206 -1.81 63.31 30.02
CA ILE A 206 -2.19 64.05 31.24
C ILE A 206 -1.19 65.18 31.52
N LEU A 207 0.07 65.02 31.08
CA LEU A 207 1.16 65.94 31.37
C LEU A 207 1.42 66.97 30.25
N GLY A 208 0.87 66.77 29.05
CA GLY A 208 0.90 67.71 27.93
C GLY A 208 -0.47 68.34 27.69
#